data_AF-A0A4Y9Q3C7-F1
#
_entry.id   AF-A0A4Y9Q3C7-F1
#
_cell.length_a   1.000
_cell.length_b   1.000
_cell.length_c   1.000
_cell.angle_alpha   90.00
_cell.angle_beta   90.00
_cell.angle_gamma   90.00
#
_symmetry.space_group_name_H-M   'P 1'
#
loop_
_entity.id
_entity.type
_entity.pdbx_description
1 polymer ?
#
loop_
_entity_poly.entity_id
_entity_poly.type
_entity_poly.pdbx_seq_one_letter_code
_entity_poly.pdbx_strand_id
1 'polypeptide(L)'
;MRRARMLVAGVVLAAMLSGCAGIPGFPVPRPDATAVGEITCTEAFSDPGPTVVAGAVPDGFDPVAVYRCDPYATDEDDAGTWSGSRLERFDGDLGPLLAALAEPDGARWFGACTAIGYAGPEFWLADAQSHYVRVAYPADGCGQPQPGAIAAVDAAIERLRLTEETFTPAVLVESRAADAAGCATQAGMLVLAGGAGLDVSAPAPEPEEVATIPWEPAPLPAAAEIDALLVCRYETGTAVQGAFAGAGTLGADDARAAVASAAAAAGAPATDAPACRSTATRLAVAHPLIAGQPASASFTVELDGCRRLVDPSLRAVPAPPELATLLEAG
;
A
#
# COMPACT_ATOMS: atom_id res chain seq x y z
N MET A 1 -5.27 -27.38 66.37
CA MET A 1 -6.23 -27.39 65.24
C MET A 1 -6.31 -26.09 64.43
N ARG A 2 -5.99 -24.89 64.96
CA ARG A 2 -6.04 -23.63 64.19
C ARG A 2 -4.87 -23.40 63.22
N ARG A 3 -3.68 -23.99 63.46
CA ARG A 3 -2.50 -23.81 62.60
C ARG A 3 -2.53 -24.63 61.30
N ALA A 4 -3.28 -25.73 61.26
CA ALA A 4 -3.42 -26.56 60.05
C ALA A 4 -4.36 -25.93 59.00
N ARG A 5 -5.32 -25.08 59.41
CA ARG A 5 -6.26 -24.40 58.50
C ARG A 5 -5.66 -23.22 57.75
N MET A 6 -4.60 -22.58 58.26
CA MET A 6 -3.93 -21.47 57.57
C MET A 6 -2.99 -21.93 56.46
N LEU A 7 -2.38 -23.11 56.58
CA LEU A 7 -1.48 -23.65 55.54
C LEU A 7 -2.24 -24.12 54.29
N VAL A 8 -3.45 -24.66 54.44
CA VAL A 8 -4.26 -25.11 53.30
C VAL A 8 -4.85 -23.93 52.51
N ALA A 9 -5.20 -22.83 53.18
CA ALA A 9 -5.72 -21.63 52.51
C ALA A 9 -4.66 -20.89 51.67
N GLY A 10 -3.38 -20.93 52.08
CA GLY A 10 -2.29 -20.28 51.33
C GLY A 10 -1.94 -20.98 50.01
N VAL A 11 -2.00 -22.32 49.97
CA VAL A 11 -1.67 -23.10 48.75
C VAL A 11 -2.76 -22.97 47.69
N VAL A 12 -4.03 -22.93 48.09
CA VAL A 12 -5.16 -22.76 47.16
C VAL A 12 -5.20 -21.35 46.57
N LEU A 13 -4.85 -20.32 47.35
CA LEU A 13 -4.82 -18.94 46.87
C LEU A 13 -3.65 -18.67 45.90
N ALA A 14 -2.51 -19.34 46.08
CA ALA A 14 -1.38 -19.27 45.15
C ALA A 14 -1.67 -19.97 43.80
N ALA A 15 -2.48 -21.04 43.80
CA ALA A 15 -2.90 -21.73 42.58
C ALA A 15 -4.01 -21.00 41.79
N MET A 16 -4.72 -20.06 42.41
CA MET A 16 -5.77 -19.26 41.74
C MET A 16 -5.26 -17.91 41.21
N LEU A 17 -4.07 -17.47 41.63
CA LEU A 17 -3.41 -16.26 41.12
C LEU A 17 -2.38 -16.55 40.00
N SER A 18 -2.15 -17.82 39.67
CA SER A 18 -1.51 -18.21 38.41
C SER A 18 -2.52 -18.04 37.27
N GLY A 19 -2.76 -16.78 36.88
CA GLY A 19 -3.23 -16.49 35.53
C GLY A 19 -2.34 -17.18 34.51
N CYS A 20 -2.87 -17.46 33.32
CA CYS A 20 -2.29 -18.25 32.22
C CYS A 20 -0.94 -17.72 31.66
N ALA A 21 0.04 -17.41 32.51
CA ALA A 21 1.42 -17.29 32.15
C ALA A 21 1.91 -18.72 31.85
N GLY A 22 1.92 -19.05 30.55
CA GLY A 22 2.36 -20.34 30.05
C GLY A 22 3.64 -20.81 30.72
N ILE A 23 3.68 -22.10 31.07
CA ILE A 23 4.85 -22.72 31.68
C ILE A 23 6.03 -22.58 30.70
N PRO A 24 7.18 -22.04 31.13
CA PRO A 24 8.35 -21.93 30.27
C PRO A 24 8.71 -23.27 29.61
N GLY A 25 8.88 -23.26 28.28
CA GLY A 25 9.20 -24.46 27.50
C GLY A 25 8.01 -25.24 26.94
N PHE A 26 6.77 -24.81 27.20
CA PHE A 26 5.59 -25.38 26.56
C PHE A 26 5.08 -24.47 25.45
N PRO A 27 4.72 -25.02 24.28
CA PRO A 27 4.07 -24.26 23.23
C PRO A 27 2.72 -23.75 23.75
N VAL A 28 2.44 -22.46 23.53
CA VAL A 28 1.10 -21.91 23.77
C VAL A 28 0.26 -22.30 22.56
N PRO A 29 -0.88 -22.99 22.74
CA PRO A 29 -1.75 -23.31 21.62
C PRO A 29 -2.17 -22.03 20.91
N ARG A 30 -2.11 -22.04 19.58
CA ARG A 30 -2.68 -20.98 18.76
C ARG A 30 -4.19 -20.87 19.05
N PRO A 31 -4.77 -19.66 19.15
CA PRO A 31 -6.22 -19.54 19.19
C PRO A 31 -6.87 -20.12 17.93
N ASP A 32 -8.09 -20.62 18.07
CA ASP A 32 -8.91 -21.04 16.94
C ASP A 32 -9.25 -19.84 16.04
N ALA A 33 -9.28 -20.08 14.74
CA ALA A 33 -9.75 -19.11 13.76
C ALA A 33 -11.25 -18.85 13.94
N THR A 34 -11.68 -17.60 13.72
CA THR A 34 -13.11 -17.26 13.80
C THR A 34 -13.80 -17.52 12.46
N ALA A 35 -14.90 -18.29 12.49
CA ALA A 35 -15.72 -18.53 11.31
C ALA A 35 -16.51 -17.29 10.90
N VAL A 36 -16.50 -16.97 9.60
CA VAL A 36 -17.21 -15.84 8.99
C VAL A 36 -18.00 -16.30 7.77
N GLY A 37 -18.95 -15.48 7.31
CA GLY A 37 -19.78 -15.79 6.13
C GLY A 37 -19.21 -15.32 4.79
N GLU A 38 -18.09 -14.61 4.79
CA GLU A 38 -17.49 -14.02 3.58
C GLU A 38 -15.97 -13.95 3.71
N ILE A 39 -15.27 -14.17 2.60
CA ILE A 39 -13.82 -13.95 2.51
C ILE A 39 -13.57 -12.50 2.16
N THR A 40 -12.79 -11.81 2.97
CA THR A 40 -12.21 -10.50 2.63
C THR A 40 -10.71 -10.68 2.50
N CYS A 41 -10.17 -10.66 1.27
CA CYS A 41 -8.74 -10.56 1.11
C CYS A 41 -8.29 -9.22 1.68
N THR A 42 -7.29 -9.23 2.56
CA THR A 42 -6.77 -7.99 3.15
C THR A 42 -6.12 -7.16 2.05
N GLU A 43 -6.84 -6.20 1.48
CA GLU A 43 -6.27 -5.31 0.46
C GLU A 43 -5.25 -4.39 1.11
N ALA A 44 -4.05 -4.33 0.53
CA ALA A 44 -2.96 -3.52 1.08
C ALA A 44 -3.24 -1.99 1.06
N PHE A 45 -4.23 -1.58 0.26
CA PHE A 45 -4.50 -0.17 -0.06
C PHE A 45 -5.86 0.34 0.41
N SER A 46 -6.65 -0.50 1.09
CA SER A 46 -8.00 -0.16 1.57
C SER A 46 -8.04 0.00 3.09
N ASP A 47 -9.10 0.64 3.60
CA ASP A 47 -9.32 0.76 5.05
C ASP A 47 -9.23 -0.63 5.71
N PRO A 48 -8.56 -0.75 6.87
CA PRO A 48 -8.45 -2.03 7.55
C PRO A 48 -9.86 -2.50 7.91
N GLY A 49 -10.30 -3.55 7.21
CA GLY A 49 -11.59 -4.19 7.45
C GLY A 49 -11.72 -4.72 8.88
N PRO A 50 -12.87 -5.28 9.25
CA PRO A 50 -13.02 -5.93 10.55
C PRO A 50 -11.91 -6.98 10.72
N THR A 51 -11.18 -6.89 11.84
CA THR A 51 -10.10 -7.83 12.15
C THR A 51 -10.67 -9.23 12.36
N VAL A 52 -10.54 -10.09 11.35
CA VAL A 52 -10.87 -11.53 11.48
C VAL A 52 -9.69 -12.22 12.16
N VAL A 53 -9.95 -12.87 13.29
CA VAL A 53 -8.92 -13.60 14.05
C VAL A 53 -8.46 -14.79 13.22
N ALA A 54 -7.22 -14.72 12.74
CA ALA A 54 -6.55 -15.84 12.11
C ALA A 54 -6.03 -16.81 13.17
N GLY A 55 -6.09 -18.11 12.90
CA GLY A 55 -5.85 -19.11 13.93
C GLY A 55 -5.66 -20.54 13.45
N ALA A 56 -5.79 -21.47 14.38
CA ALA A 56 -5.88 -22.90 14.08
C ALA A 56 -7.25 -23.22 13.47
N VAL A 57 -7.36 -24.36 12.80
CA VAL A 57 -8.64 -24.86 12.31
C VAL A 57 -9.50 -25.25 13.53
N PRO A 58 -10.69 -24.66 13.73
CA PRO A 58 -11.51 -24.96 14.90
C PRO A 58 -11.95 -26.43 14.93
N ASP A 59 -12.08 -26.99 16.13
CA ASP A 59 -12.61 -28.34 16.31
C ASP A 59 -14.01 -28.45 15.67
N GLY A 60 -14.20 -29.49 14.85
CA GLY A 60 -15.46 -29.76 14.16
C GLY A 60 -15.70 -28.92 12.90
N PHE A 61 -14.79 -28.02 12.53
CA PHE A 61 -14.76 -27.43 11.20
C PHE A 61 -14.25 -28.48 10.19
N ASP A 62 -15.02 -28.74 9.13
CA ASP A 62 -14.73 -29.77 8.12
C ASP A 62 -14.46 -29.10 6.75
N PRO A 63 -13.20 -28.74 6.46
CA PRO A 63 -12.84 -28.05 5.23
C PRO A 63 -13.12 -28.90 3.99
N VAL A 64 -13.75 -28.30 3.00
CA VAL A 64 -13.97 -28.90 1.67
C VAL A 64 -13.22 -28.16 0.55
N ALA A 65 -12.72 -26.96 0.83
CA ALA A 65 -11.85 -26.20 -0.07
C ALA A 65 -10.90 -25.29 0.71
N VAL A 66 -9.84 -24.86 0.02
CA VAL A 66 -8.95 -23.79 0.47
C VAL A 66 -8.98 -22.65 -0.54
N TYR A 67 -8.91 -21.43 -0.04
CA TYR A 67 -8.73 -20.24 -0.83
C TYR A 67 -7.39 -19.60 -0.51
N ARG A 68 -6.72 -19.11 -1.55
CA ARG A 68 -5.51 -18.30 -1.44
C ARG A 68 -5.83 -16.87 -1.84
N CYS A 69 -5.55 -15.93 -0.94
CA CYS A 69 -5.59 -14.50 -1.24
C CYS A 69 -4.17 -14.02 -1.53
N ASP A 70 -3.97 -13.46 -2.73
CA ASP A 70 -2.82 -12.62 -3.06
C ASP A 70 -3.27 -11.16 -3.11
N PRO A 71 -2.98 -10.35 -2.07
CA PRO A 71 -3.43 -8.97 -2.00
C PRO A 71 -2.58 -7.99 -2.83
N TYR A 72 -1.53 -8.48 -3.50
CA TYR A 72 -0.63 -7.68 -4.35
C TYR A 72 -0.62 -8.19 -5.80
N ALA A 73 -1.68 -8.89 -6.20
CA ALA A 73 -1.83 -9.41 -7.53
C ALA A 73 -1.82 -8.29 -8.58
N THR A 74 -1.31 -8.61 -9.76
CA THR A 74 -1.44 -7.79 -10.95
C THR A 74 -2.20 -8.51 -12.04
N ASP A 75 -2.91 -7.75 -12.86
CA ASP A 75 -3.60 -8.22 -14.05
C ASP A 75 -3.57 -7.14 -15.14
N GLU A 76 -3.66 -7.55 -16.40
CA GLU A 76 -3.58 -6.64 -17.56
C GLU A 76 -4.87 -6.66 -18.38
N ASP A 77 -5.36 -5.48 -18.76
CA ASP A 77 -6.48 -5.32 -19.67
C ASP A 77 -6.22 -4.21 -20.73
N ASP A 78 -7.29 -3.80 -21.42
CA ASP A 78 -7.23 -2.74 -22.44
C ASP A 78 -6.86 -1.37 -21.84
N ALA A 79 -7.19 -1.11 -20.56
CA ALA A 79 -6.85 0.12 -19.87
C ALA A 79 -5.39 0.14 -19.40
N GLY A 80 -4.81 -1.02 -19.08
CA GLY A 80 -3.40 -1.21 -18.77
C GLY A 80 -3.16 -2.22 -17.66
N THR A 81 -2.16 -1.97 -16.82
CA THR A 81 -1.77 -2.87 -15.73
C THR A 81 -2.43 -2.44 -14.44
N TRP A 82 -3.26 -3.31 -13.88
CA TRP A 82 -3.92 -3.14 -12.60
C TRP A 82 -3.16 -3.85 -11.49
N SER A 83 -3.12 -3.23 -10.31
CA SER A 83 -2.84 -3.91 -9.05
C SER A 83 -4.13 -4.07 -8.27
N GLY A 84 -4.28 -5.21 -7.60
CA GLY A 84 -5.49 -5.56 -6.88
C GLY A 84 -5.31 -6.83 -6.07
N SER A 85 -6.43 -7.45 -5.71
CA SER A 85 -6.43 -8.73 -5.00
C SER A 85 -6.85 -9.88 -5.93
N ARG A 86 -6.16 -11.01 -5.82
CA ARG A 86 -6.54 -12.27 -6.49
C ARG A 86 -6.99 -13.28 -5.44
N LEU A 87 -8.18 -13.82 -5.63
CA LEU A 87 -8.74 -14.90 -4.84
C LEU A 87 -8.80 -16.17 -5.68
N GLU A 88 -8.06 -17.18 -5.26
CA GLU A 88 -8.00 -18.48 -5.93
C GLU A 88 -8.65 -19.54 -5.05
N ARG A 89 -9.54 -20.37 -5.63
CA ARG A 89 -10.14 -21.52 -4.98
C ARG A 89 -9.44 -22.80 -5.42
N PHE A 90 -9.05 -23.61 -4.45
CA PHE A 90 -8.46 -24.93 -4.68
C PHE A 90 -9.32 -26.03 -4.06
N ASP A 91 -9.56 -27.07 -4.85
CA ASP A 91 -10.26 -28.29 -4.45
C ASP A 91 -9.34 -29.51 -4.54
N GLY A 92 -9.59 -30.54 -3.73
CA GLY A 92 -8.84 -31.79 -3.76
C GLY A 92 -8.74 -32.46 -2.39
N ASP A 93 -7.72 -33.29 -2.21
CA ASP A 93 -7.39 -33.87 -0.91
C ASP A 93 -6.67 -32.82 -0.04
N LEU A 94 -7.41 -32.24 0.90
CA LEU A 94 -6.88 -31.24 1.84
C LEU A 94 -6.09 -31.87 2.99
N GLY A 95 -6.06 -33.20 3.13
CA GLY A 95 -5.38 -33.89 4.24
C GLY A 95 -3.94 -33.43 4.48
N PRO A 96 -3.08 -33.37 3.44
CA PRO A 96 -1.71 -32.87 3.58
C PRO A 96 -1.63 -31.41 4.04
N LEU A 97 -2.53 -30.55 3.57
CA LEU A 97 -2.59 -29.14 3.98
C LEU A 97 -3.00 -29.01 5.44
N LEU A 98 -4.06 -29.71 5.86
CA LEU A 98 -4.55 -29.68 7.24
C LEU A 98 -3.52 -30.25 8.21
N ALA A 99 -2.79 -31.29 7.82
CA ALA A 99 -1.68 -31.82 8.60
C ALA A 99 -0.57 -30.78 8.80
N ALA A 100 -0.19 -30.05 7.74
CA ALA A 100 0.84 -29.01 7.83
C ALA A 100 0.39 -27.82 8.70
N LEU A 101 -0.88 -27.42 8.60
CA LEU A 101 -1.45 -26.32 9.41
C LEU A 101 -1.64 -26.69 10.89
N ALA A 102 -1.82 -27.99 11.17
CA ALA A 102 -2.01 -28.53 12.53
C ALA A 102 -0.69 -28.77 13.28
N GLU A 103 0.47 -28.56 12.66
CA GLU A 103 1.76 -28.62 13.36
C GLU A 103 1.77 -27.60 14.53
N PRO A 104 2.33 -27.99 15.68
CA PRO A 104 2.35 -27.13 16.84
C PRO A 104 3.21 -25.89 16.62
N ASP A 105 2.80 -24.78 17.24
CA ASP A 105 3.67 -23.62 17.37
C ASP A 105 4.94 -23.99 18.15
N GLY A 106 6.02 -23.29 17.84
CA GLY A 106 7.30 -23.43 18.52
C GLY A 106 7.20 -22.94 19.96
N ALA A 107 8.09 -23.46 20.81
CA ALA A 107 8.19 -22.98 22.18
C ALA A 107 8.53 -21.48 22.18
N ARG A 108 7.83 -20.71 23.02
CA ARG A 108 8.01 -19.25 23.12
C ARG A 108 9.47 -18.88 23.38
N TRP A 109 9.99 -17.93 22.59
CA TRP A 109 11.32 -17.36 22.76
C TRP A 109 11.25 -16.12 23.66
N PHE A 110 12.22 -16.00 24.56
CA PHE A 110 12.31 -14.88 25.50
C PHE A 110 13.45 -13.91 25.17
N GLY A 111 14.25 -14.19 24.15
CA GLY A 111 15.28 -13.29 23.66
C GLY A 111 14.75 -12.29 22.64
N ALA A 112 15.65 -11.51 22.06
CA ALA A 112 15.30 -10.61 20.96
C ALA A 112 14.85 -11.41 19.73
N CYS A 113 13.80 -10.91 19.08
CA CYS A 113 13.33 -11.37 17.78
C CYS A 113 13.66 -10.32 16.72
N THR A 114 13.88 -10.76 15.49
CA THR A 114 14.01 -9.84 14.36
C THR A 114 12.66 -9.18 14.09
N ALA A 115 12.67 -7.87 13.85
CA ALA A 115 11.48 -7.10 13.48
C ALA A 115 11.18 -7.24 11.98
N ILE A 116 11.08 -8.48 11.50
CA ILE A 116 10.79 -8.80 10.10
C ILE A 116 9.33 -9.25 10.02
N GLY A 117 8.55 -8.68 9.11
CA GLY A 117 7.21 -9.17 8.79
C GLY A 117 7.26 -10.31 7.77
N TYR A 118 6.29 -11.21 7.83
CA TYR A 118 6.06 -12.19 6.77
C TYR A 118 4.99 -11.67 5.82
N ALA A 119 5.33 -11.57 4.53
CA ALA A 119 4.45 -11.10 3.46
C ALA A 119 4.06 -12.24 2.50
N GLY A 120 3.75 -13.42 3.05
CA GLY A 120 3.23 -14.52 2.24
C GLY A 120 1.71 -14.45 2.04
N PRO A 121 1.17 -15.35 1.21
CA PRO A 121 -0.25 -15.38 0.91
C PRO A 121 -1.09 -15.69 2.16
N GLU A 122 -2.32 -15.17 2.17
CA GLU A 122 -3.30 -15.52 3.20
C GLU A 122 -4.12 -16.72 2.74
N PHE A 123 -4.44 -17.62 3.67
CA PHE A 123 -5.25 -18.78 3.39
C PHE A 123 -6.55 -18.78 4.17
N TRP A 124 -7.61 -19.21 3.50
CA TRP A 124 -8.92 -19.43 4.08
C TRP A 124 -9.37 -20.85 3.80
N LEU A 125 -9.93 -21.51 4.79
CA LEU A 125 -10.60 -22.80 4.60
C LEU A 125 -12.10 -22.58 4.56
N ALA A 126 -12.79 -23.25 3.64
CA ALA A 126 -14.23 -23.20 3.51
C ALA A 126 -14.85 -24.56 3.87
N ASP A 127 -15.95 -24.54 4.62
CA ASP A 127 -16.76 -25.74 4.88
C ASP A 127 -17.89 -25.92 3.84
N ALA A 128 -18.61 -27.03 3.93
CA ALA A 128 -19.75 -27.32 3.05
C ALA A 128 -20.99 -26.43 3.30
N GLN A 129 -20.97 -25.60 4.34
CA GLN A 129 -22.04 -24.64 4.68
C GLN A 129 -21.69 -23.20 4.26
N SER A 130 -20.58 -23.01 3.53
CA SER A 130 -20.09 -21.69 3.12
C SER A 130 -19.70 -20.79 4.30
N HIS A 131 -19.19 -21.37 5.38
CA HIS A 131 -18.41 -20.62 6.36
C HIS A 131 -16.93 -20.68 6.01
N TYR A 132 -16.20 -19.63 6.39
CA TYR A 132 -14.79 -19.46 6.11
C TYR A 132 -14.00 -19.20 7.38
N VAL A 133 -12.82 -19.79 7.50
CA VAL A 133 -11.87 -19.50 8.59
C VAL A 133 -10.53 -19.09 8.02
N ARG A 134 -9.99 -17.94 8.48
CA ARG A 134 -8.64 -17.49 8.12
C ARG A 134 -7.63 -18.29 8.92
N VAL A 135 -6.84 -19.11 8.25
CA VAL A 135 -5.85 -19.95 8.94
C VAL A 135 -4.50 -19.25 9.01
N ALA A 136 -3.84 -19.37 10.15
CA ALA A 136 -2.46 -18.93 10.31
C ALA A 136 -1.51 -20.10 10.13
N TYR A 137 -0.25 -19.81 9.81
CA TYR A 137 0.82 -20.81 9.84
C TYR A 137 1.20 -21.17 11.28
N PRO A 138 1.68 -22.40 11.52
CA PRO A 138 2.60 -22.71 12.62
C PRO A 138 3.65 -21.63 12.79
N ALA A 139 3.67 -21.01 13.97
CA ALA A 139 4.59 -19.94 14.31
C ALA A 139 5.77 -20.48 15.13
N ASP A 140 6.91 -19.83 15.06
CA ASP A 140 8.07 -20.10 15.90
C ASP A 140 7.96 -19.38 17.25
N GLY A 141 8.99 -19.50 18.10
CA GLY A 141 9.01 -18.84 19.40
C GLY A 141 8.96 -17.30 19.35
N CYS A 142 9.22 -16.70 18.18
CA CYS A 142 9.14 -15.28 17.91
C CYS A 142 7.82 -14.84 17.27
N GLY A 143 6.90 -15.79 17.03
CA GLY A 143 5.62 -15.52 16.36
C GLY A 143 5.72 -15.44 14.84
N GLN A 144 6.86 -15.82 14.25
CA GLN A 144 7.04 -15.86 12.79
C GLN A 144 6.60 -17.22 12.23
N PRO A 145 6.02 -17.28 11.04
CA PRO A 145 5.74 -18.56 10.39
C PRO A 145 6.99 -19.45 10.31
N GLN A 146 6.86 -20.70 10.71
CA GLN A 146 7.95 -21.67 10.66
C GLN A 146 8.31 -21.96 9.18
N PRO A 147 9.58 -21.89 8.78
CA PRO A 147 9.98 -22.15 7.39
C PRO A 147 9.56 -23.54 6.88
N GLY A 148 9.60 -24.55 7.75
CA GLY A 148 9.13 -25.90 7.42
C GLY A 148 7.62 -25.97 7.18
N ALA A 149 6.83 -25.22 7.94
CA ALA A 149 5.39 -25.13 7.76
C ALA A 149 5.02 -24.38 6.47
N ILE A 150 5.74 -23.29 6.16
CA ILE A 150 5.58 -22.58 4.87
C ILE A 150 5.77 -23.56 3.71
N ALA A 151 6.92 -24.24 3.66
CA ALA A 151 7.23 -25.18 2.59
C ALA A 151 6.24 -26.35 2.50
N ALA A 152 5.75 -26.85 3.64
CA ALA A 152 4.76 -27.94 3.68
C ALA A 152 3.39 -27.50 3.16
N VAL A 153 2.93 -26.29 3.54
CA VAL A 153 1.68 -25.70 3.03
C VAL A 153 1.78 -25.45 1.53
N ASP A 154 2.85 -24.81 1.06
CA ASP A 154 3.05 -24.53 -0.37
C ASP A 154 3.01 -25.83 -1.19
N ALA A 155 3.75 -26.86 -0.76
CA ALA A 155 3.74 -28.17 -1.41
C ALA A 155 2.38 -28.87 -1.35
N ALA A 156 1.56 -28.61 -0.31
CA ALA A 156 0.20 -29.15 -0.24
C ALA A 156 -0.71 -28.44 -1.25
N ILE A 157 -0.66 -27.11 -1.33
CA ILE A 157 -1.45 -26.31 -2.29
C ILE A 157 -1.11 -26.69 -3.74
N GLU A 158 0.16 -26.89 -4.08
CA GLU A 158 0.59 -27.31 -5.43
C GLU A 158 -0.02 -28.64 -5.91
N ARG A 159 -0.49 -29.49 -4.99
CA ARG A 159 -1.16 -30.76 -5.33
C ARG A 159 -2.66 -30.62 -5.51
N LEU A 160 -3.23 -29.49 -5.08
CA LEU A 160 -4.65 -29.21 -5.24
C LEU A 160 -4.92 -28.69 -6.65
N ARG A 161 -6.18 -28.79 -7.05
CA ARG A 161 -6.63 -28.28 -8.34
C ARG A 161 -7.21 -26.88 -8.15
N LEU A 162 -6.64 -25.89 -8.82
CA LEU A 162 -7.26 -24.57 -8.99
C LEU A 162 -8.57 -24.75 -9.78
N THR A 163 -9.69 -24.34 -9.20
CA THR A 163 -11.02 -24.48 -9.81
C THR A 163 -11.67 -23.14 -10.13
N GLU A 164 -11.35 -22.10 -9.37
CA GLU A 164 -11.86 -20.75 -9.60
C GLU A 164 -10.74 -19.75 -9.31
N GLU A 165 -10.71 -18.68 -10.09
CA GLU A 165 -9.82 -17.54 -9.89
C GLU A 165 -10.65 -16.26 -10.12
N THR A 166 -10.51 -15.28 -9.24
CA THR A 166 -11.14 -13.98 -9.37
C THR A 166 -10.14 -12.89 -9.04
N PHE A 167 -9.97 -11.94 -9.95
CA PHE A 167 -9.19 -10.73 -9.75
C PHE A 167 -10.12 -9.56 -9.48
N THR A 168 -9.84 -8.81 -8.41
CA THR A 168 -10.54 -7.58 -8.06
C THR A 168 -9.56 -6.41 -8.23
N PRO A 169 -9.71 -5.58 -9.27
CA PRO A 169 -8.82 -4.45 -9.50
C PRO A 169 -9.01 -3.38 -8.42
N ALA A 170 -7.91 -2.85 -7.89
CA ALA A 170 -7.92 -1.77 -6.89
C ALA A 170 -7.34 -0.47 -7.48
N VAL A 171 -6.15 -0.55 -8.08
CA VAL A 171 -5.40 0.63 -8.55
C VAL A 171 -4.83 0.36 -9.95
N LEU A 172 -5.07 1.27 -10.89
CA LEU A 172 -4.37 1.24 -12.17
C LEU A 172 -2.95 1.77 -11.97
N VAL A 173 -1.97 0.89 -12.10
CA VAL A 173 -0.54 1.20 -11.88
C VAL A 173 0.08 1.76 -13.16
N GLU A 174 -0.27 1.16 -14.30
CA GLU A 174 0.18 1.60 -15.62
C GLU A 174 -1.04 1.83 -16.50
N SER A 175 -1.24 3.08 -16.94
CA SER A 175 -2.33 3.43 -17.85
C SER A 175 -1.81 3.50 -19.27
N ARG A 176 -2.35 2.65 -20.13
CA ARG A 176 -2.08 2.67 -21.57
C ARG A 176 -2.45 4.03 -22.19
N ALA A 177 -3.49 4.68 -21.67
CA ALA A 177 -3.92 6.01 -22.12
C ALA A 177 -2.93 7.11 -21.68
N ALA A 178 -2.39 7.02 -20.47
CA ALA A 178 -1.36 7.95 -19.99
C ALA A 178 -0.06 7.76 -20.79
N ASP A 179 0.37 6.52 -20.99
CA ASP A 179 1.58 6.19 -21.77
C ASP A 179 1.47 6.69 -23.21
N ALA A 180 0.31 6.47 -23.86
CA ALA A 180 0.06 6.97 -25.21
C ALA A 180 0.07 8.50 -25.30
N ALA A 181 -0.25 9.19 -24.20
CA ALA A 181 -0.18 10.64 -24.09
C ALA A 181 1.19 11.17 -23.65
N GLY A 182 2.14 10.30 -23.29
CA GLY A 182 3.43 10.70 -22.70
C GLY A 182 3.31 11.25 -21.28
N CYS A 183 2.27 10.84 -20.55
CA CYS A 183 1.98 11.24 -19.17
C CYS A 183 2.21 10.07 -18.21
N ALA A 184 2.46 10.37 -16.93
CA ALA A 184 2.45 9.34 -15.89
C ALA A 184 1.02 8.88 -15.58
N THR A 185 0.82 7.62 -15.19
CA THR A 185 -0.49 7.08 -14.76
C THR A 185 -1.07 7.82 -13.56
N GLN A 186 -0.21 8.28 -12.66
CA GLN A 186 -0.58 8.93 -11.41
C GLN A 186 0.26 10.16 -11.19
N ALA A 187 -0.33 11.17 -10.54
CA ALA A 187 0.38 12.33 -10.05
C ALA A 187 -0.01 12.64 -8.61
N GLY A 188 0.98 12.93 -7.78
CA GLY A 188 0.78 13.48 -6.45
C GLY A 188 1.82 14.56 -6.19
N MET A 189 1.53 15.50 -5.28
CA MET A 189 2.51 16.54 -4.90
C MET A 189 3.83 15.97 -4.37
N LEU A 190 3.83 14.72 -3.86
CA LEU A 190 5.02 14.00 -3.42
C LEU A 190 5.61 13.04 -4.47
N VAL A 191 4.91 12.82 -5.60
CA VAL A 191 5.35 11.91 -6.69
C VAL A 191 6.23 12.64 -7.73
N LEU A 192 6.31 13.98 -7.66
CA LEU A 192 7.23 14.78 -8.48
C LEU A 192 8.71 14.60 -8.10
N ALA A 193 9.00 13.88 -7.02
CA ALA A 193 10.31 13.30 -6.75
C ALA A 193 10.29 11.83 -7.22
N GLY A 194 10.43 11.62 -8.53
CA GLY A 194 10.43 10.29 -9.11
C GLY A 194 11.55 9.41 -8.55
N GLY A 195 11.19 8.30 -7.92
CA GLY A 195 12.10 7.19 -7.64
C GLY A 195 11.84 6.53 -6.29
N ALA A 196 11.20 5.36 -6.34
CA ALA A 196 11.21 4.27 -5.35
C ALA A 196 10.94 4.63 -3.87
N GLY A 197 9.95 3.95 -3.29
CA GLY A 197 9.57 4.04 -1.87
C GLY A 197 10.71 4.37 -0.92
N LEU A 198 10.69 5.59 -0.40
CA LEU A 198 11.49 6.01 0.74
C LEU A 198 10.55 6.63 1.75
N ASP A 199 10.45 5.91 2.86
CA ASP A 199 9.81 6.30 4.09
C ASP A 199 10.47 7.58 4.62
N VAL A 200 9.80 8.74 4.50
CA VAL A 200 10.35 10.05 4.91
C VAL A 200 10.22 10.27 6.43
N SER A 201 10.01 9.21 7.21
CA SER A 201 9.93 9.27 8.68
C SER A 201 11.05 8.51 9.40
N ALA A 202 12.20 8.28 8.75
CA ALA A 202 13.39 7.81 9.45
C ALA A 202 13.99 8.96 10.31
N PRO A 203 14.32 8.73 11.60
CA PRO A 203 15.12 9.68 12.37
C PRO A 203 16.45 9.90 11.66
N ALA A 204 16.89 11.15 11.56
CA ALA A 204 18.13 11.53 10.91
C ALA A 204 19.30 10.67 11.46
N PRO A 205 20.09 10.00 10.60
CA PRO A 205 21.30 9.34 11.06
C PRO A 205 22.29 10.38 11.60
N GLU A 206 23.05 9.98 12.62
CA GLU A 206 24.11 10.76 13.26
C GLU A 206 25.11 11.33 12.21
N PRO A 207 25.73 12.49 12.47
CA PRO A 207 26.31 13.39 11.46
C PRO A 207 27.66 12.95 10.84
N GLU A 208 27.96 11.65 10.75
CA GLU A 208 29.15 11.18 10.03
C GLU A 208 28.82 10.75 8.59
N GLU A 209 28.87 11.75 7.70
CA GLU A 209 29.19 11.65 6.26
C GLU A 209 28.35 10.71 5.37
N VAL A 210 27.04 10.94 5.30
CA VAL A 210 26.35 10.86 4.00
C VAL A 210 26.36 12.26 3.40
N ALA A 211 27.33 12.54 2.53
CA ALA A 211 27.27 13.73 1.70
C ALA A 211 26.08 13.57 0.74
N THR A 212 24.90 14.04 1.14
CA THR A 212 23.83 14.30 0.19
C THR A 212 24.38 15.30 -0.80
N ILE A 213 24.67 14.87 -2.03
CA ILE A 213 25.03 15.80 -3.10
C ILE A 213 23.86 16.80 -3.15
N PRO A 214 24.07 18.10 -2.88
CA PRO A 214 23.01 19.08 -2.96
C PRO A 214 22.45 19.01 -4.38
N TRP A 215 21.25 18.45 -4.53
CA TRP A 215 20.57 18.39 -5.80
C TRP A 215 19.85 19.72 -5.97
N GLU A 216 20.39 20.56 -6.85
CA GLU A 216 19.73 21.80 -7.24
C GLU A 216 18.74 21.45 -8.35
N PRO A 217 17.42 21.65 -8.14
CA PRO A 217 16.42 21.33 -9.15
C PRO A 217 16.66 22.16 -10.41
N ALA A 218 16.48 21.55 -11.58
CA ALA A 218 16.58 22.29 -12.84
C ALA A 218 15.53 23.41 -12.86
N PRO A 219 15.91 24.67 -13.17
CA PRO A 219 14.95 25.75 -13.31
C PRO A 219 14.01 25.49 -14.48
N LEU A 220 12.84 26.12 -14.47
CA LEU A 220 11.99 26.15 -15.66
C LEU A 220 12.76 26.77 -16.84
N PRO A 221 12.62 26.21 -18.06
CA PRO A 221 13.22 26.78 -19.26
C PRO A 221 12.71 28.19 -19.54
N ALA A 222 13.49 28.97 -20.29
CA ALA A 222 13.05 30.30 -20.69
C ALA A 222 11.83 30.17 -21.61
N ALA A 223 10.78 30.97 -21.37
CA ALA A 223 9.55 30.88 -22.14
C ALA A 223 9.78 31.00 -23.66
N ALA A 224 10.75 31.80 -24.12
CA ALA A 224 11.06 31.94 -25.54
C ALA A 224 11.55 30.64 -26.23
N GLU A 225 12.06 29.67 -25.47
CA GLU A 225 12.57 28.39 -25.96
C GLU A 225 11.47 27.34 -26.12
N ILE A 226 10.25 27.63 -25.65
CA ILE A 226 9.14 26.68 -25.63
C ILE A 226 8.36 26.73 -26.94
N ASP A 227 8.14 25.55 -27.52
CA ASP A 227 7.38 25.36 -28.75
C ASP A 227 5.97 24.83 -28.49
N ALA A 228 5.76 24.15 -27.35
CA ALA A 228 4.47 23.62 -26.91
C ALA A 228 4.51 23.27 -25.41
N LEU A 229 3.35 23.00 -24.81
CA LEU A 229 3.23 22.52 -23.43
C LEU A 229 2.36 21.26 -23.41
N LEU A 230 2.92 20.12 -23.02
CA LEU A 230 2.13 18.92 -22.72
C LEU A 230 1.51 19.10 -21.33
N VAL A 231 0.19 18.98 -21.26
CA VAL A 231 -0.58 19.12 -20.02
C VAL A 231 -1.22 17.78 -19.70
N CYS A 232 -0.79 17.17 -18.61
CA CYS A 232 -1.33 15.92 -18.07
C CYS A 232 -2.27 16.26 -16.91
N ARG A 233 -3.53 15.87 -16.99
CA ARG A 233 -4.56 16.13 -15.98
C ARG A 233 -4.84 14.91 -15.13
N TYR A 234 -5.07 15.15 -13.85
CA TYR A 234 -5.28 14.11 -12.84
C TYR A 234 -6.46 14.46 -11.93
N GLU A 235 -7.17 13.43 -11.48
CA GLU A 235 -8.26 13.53 -10.51
C GLU A 235 -7.91 12.73 -9.26
N THR A 236 -7.93 13.37 -8.09
CA THR A 236 -7.76 12.71 -6.80
C THR A 236 -9.17 12.36 -6.30
N GLY A 237 -9.55 11.09 -6.45
CA GLY A 237 -10.78 10.57 -5.84
C GLY A 237 -10.64 10.46 -4.32
N THR A 238 -10.87 9.27 -3.77
CA THR A 238 -10.55 8.95 -2.37
C THR A 238 -9.06 8.62 -2.16
N ALA A 239 -8.31 8.45 -3.25
CA ALA A 239 -6.89 8.12 -3.20
C ALA A 239 -6.01 9.33 -2.85
N VAL A 240 -4.87 9.05 -2.21
CA VAL A 240 -3.85 10.04 -1.86
C VAL A 240 -3.14 10.60 -3.11
N GLN A 241 -3.21 9.88 -4.23
CA GLN A 241 -2.63 10.24 -5.52
C GLN A 241 -3.73 10.44 -6.56
N GLY A 242 -3.51 11.38 -7.49
CA GLY A 242 -4.42 11.65 -8.58
C GLY A 242 -4.24 10.63 -9.70
N ALA A 243 -5.33 10.05 -10.20
CA ALA A 243 -5.34 9.16 -11.35
C ALA A 243 -5.40 9.98 -12.65
N PHE A 244 -4.71 9.52 -13.70
CA PHE A 244 -4.73 10.17 -15.02
C PHE A 244 -6.16 10.28 -15.56
N ALA A 245 -6.59 11.51 -15.84
CA ALA A 245 -7.92 11.83 -16.35
C ALA A 245 -7.90 12.23 -17.84
N GLY A 246 -6.74 12.64 -18.35
CA GLY A 246 -6.57 12.99 -19.75
C GLY A 246 -5.37 13.90 -19.97
N ALA A 247 -5.06 14.16 -21.24
CA ALA A 247 -3.97 15.05 -21.62
C ALA A 247 -4.37 15.95 -22.78
N GLY A 248 -3.59 17.02 -22.96
CA GLY A 248 -3.67 17.91 -24.11
C GLY A 248 -2.35 18.63 -24.35
N THR A 249 -2.26 19.33 -25.47
CA THR A 249 -1.07 20.09 -25.83
C THR A 249 -1.46 21.52 -26.15
N LEU A 250 -0.87 22.47 -25.43
CA LEU A 250 -0.97 23.89 -25.78
C LEU A 250 0.01 24.23 -26.89
N GLY A 251 -0.44 25.04 -27.84
CA GLY A 251 0.41 25.60 -28.89
C GLY A 251 1.43 26.59 -28.32
N ALA A 252 2.39 26.98 -29.15
CA ALA A 252 3.54 27.79 -28.72
C ALA A 252 3.15 29.03 -27.89
N ASP A 253 2.25 29.90 -28.38
CA ASP A 253 1.96 31.16 -27.69
C ASP A 253 1.36 30.95 -26.29
N ASP A 254 0.40 30.03 -26.17
CA ASP A 254 -0.21 29.65 -24.89
C ASP A 254 0.81 28.95 -23.98
N ALA A 255 1.64 28.07 -24.52
CA ALA A 255 2.70 27.40 -23.78
C ALA A 255 3.71 28.38 -23.19
N ARG A 256 4.14 29.38 -23.97
CA ARG A 256 5.05 30.44 -23.50
C ARG A 256 4.40 31.30 -22.43
N ALA A 257 3.13 31.66 -22.59
CA ALA A 257 2.38 32.40 -21.60
C ALA A 257 2.26 31.63 -20.27
N ALA A 258 1.94 30.34 -20.34
CA ALA A 258 1.87 29.46 -19.17
C ALA A 258 3.21 29.37 -18.41
N VAL A 259 4.31 29.08 -19.12
CA VAL A 259 5.64 28.95 -18.51
C VAL A 259 6.13 30.27 -17.93
N ALA A 260 5.91 31.40 -18.63
CA ALA A 260 6.25 32.72 -18.11
C ALA A 260 5.46 33.05 -16.84
N SER A 261 4.16 32.74 -16.81
CA SER A 261 3.30 32.92 -15.63
C SER A 261 3.76 32.06 -14.45
N ALA A 262 4.12 30.80 -14.70
CA ALA A 262 4.64 29.88 -13.68
C ALA A 262 5.98 30.37 -13.11
N ALA A 263 6.92 30.72 -13.98
CA ALA A 263 8.24 31.22 -13.58
C ALA A 263 8.16 32.55 -12.81
N ALA A 264 7.25 33.45 -13.19
CA ALA A 264 7.03 34.70 -12.45
C ALA A 264 6.47 34.46 -11.04
N ALA A 265 5.53 33.51 -10.89
CA ALA A 265 4.99 33.13 -9.58
C ALA A 265 6.08 32.50 -8.69
N ALA A 266 6.92 31.63 -9.25
CA ALA A 266 8.07 31.05 -8.56
C ALA A 266 9.19 32.11 -8.29
N GLY A 267 9.33 33.13 -9.14
CA GLY A 267 10.32 34.20 -8.92
C GLY A 267 9.94 35.19 -7.81
N ALA A 268 8.67 35.24 -7.42
CA ALA A 268 8.18 36.22 -6.46
C ALA A 268 8.79 36.00 -5.06
N PRO A 269 9.06 37.10 -4.30
CA PRO A 269 9.53 36.99 -2.92
C PRO A 269 8.55 36.16 -2.09
N ALA A 270 9.10 35.29 -1.25
CA ALA A 270 8.40 34.20 -0.56
C ALA A 270 7.21 34.69 0.28
N THR A 271 6.04 34.77 -0.34
CA THR A 271 4.76 34.54 0.32
C THR A 271 4.37 33.12 -0.02
N ASP A 272 4.64 32.20 0.90
CA ASP A 272 4.09 30.85 0.84
C ASP A 272 2.58 30.96 0.58
N ALA A 273 2.04 30.02 -0.19
CA ALA A 273 0.60 29.94 -0.36
C ALA A 273 -0.08 29.95 1.03
N PRO A 274 -1.15 30.75 1.23
CA PRO A 274 -1.82 30.82 2.52
C PRO A 274 -2.24 29.41 2.96
N ALA A 275 -2.23 29.19 4.29
CA ALA A 275 -2.64 27.91 4.87
C ALA A 275 -4.02 27.52 4.34
N CYS A 276 -4.07 26.44 3.57
CA CYS A 276 -5.26 26.03 2.87
C CYS A 276 -5.85 24.76 3.48
N ARG A 277 -7.17 24.75 3.64
CA ARG A 277 -7.92 23.62 4.22
C ARG A 277 -8.76 22.86 3.19
N SER A 278 -8.83 23.34 1.95
CA SER A 278 -9.48 22.59 0.87
C SER A 278 -8.49 21.63 0.24
N THR A 279 -8.87 20.36 0.14
CA THR A 279 -8.15 19.38 -0.68
C THR A 279 -8.44 19.68 -2.15
N ALA A 280 -7.41 19.82 -2.98
CA ALA A 280 -7.59 19.87 -4.42
C ALA A 280 -8.00 18.50 -4.93
N THR A 281 -9.02 18.46 -5.80
CA THR A 281 -9.52 17.24 -6.45
C THR A 281 -9.03 17.10 -7.88
N ARG A 282 -8.53 18.17 -8.49
CA ARG A 282 -8.04 18.19 -9.86
C ARG A 282 -6.68 18.87 -9.95
N LEU A 283 -5.75 18.22 -10.65
CA LEU A 283 -4.37 18.65 -10.81
C LEU A 283 -4.00 18.64 -12.29
N ALA A 284 -3.08 19.52 -12.69
CA ALA A 284 -2.38 19.46 -13.96
C ALA A 284 -0.87 19.44 -13.72
N VAL A 285 -0.17 18.51 -14.37
CA VAL A 285 1.29 18.53 -14.50
C VAL A 285 1.62 19.02 -15.91
N ALA A 286 2.41 20.08 -15.99
CA ALA A 286 2.74 20.73 -17.25
C ALA A 286 4.22 20.50 -17.58
N HIS A 287 4.47 19.91 -18.75
CA HIS A 287 5.79 19.57 -19.28
C HIS A 287 6.12 20.47 -20.48
N PRO A 288 6.98 21.49 -20.31
CA PRO A 288 7.41 22.33 -21.41
C PRO A 288 8.11 21.51 -22.49
N LEU A 289 7.79 21.75 -23.76
CA LEU A 289 8.40 21.06 -24.89
C LEU A 289 9.35 22.00 -25.63
N ILE A 290 10.60 21.56 -25.83
CA ILE A 290 11.63 22.25 -26.61
C ILE A 290 11.98 21.34 -27.79
N ALA A 291 11.80 21.84 -29.02
CA ALA A 291 11.94 21.03 -30.23
C ALA A 291 11.12 19.73 -30.20
N GLY A 292 9.93 19.79 -29.59
CA GLY A 292 9.00 18.66 -29.46
C GLY A 292 9.40 17.61 -28.42
N GLN A 293 10.38 17.87 -27.55
CA GLN A 293 10.79 16.97 -26.47
C GLN A 293 10.56 17.60 -25.09
N PRO A 294 10.12 16.83 -24.07
CA PRO A 294 9.96 17.34 -22.71
C PRO A 294 11.26 17.91 -22.14
N ALA A 295 11.17 19.12 -21.57
CA ALA A 295 12.23 19.71 -20.78
C ALA A 295 12.43 18.93 -19.46
N SER A 296 13.58 19.10 -18.82
CA SER A 296 13.91 18.43 -17.56
C SER A 296 13.08 18.92 -16.36
N ALA A 297 12.50 20.11 -16.45
CA ALA A 297 11.69 20.72 -15.40
C ALA A 297 10.21 20.73 -15.78
N SER A 298 9.35 20.36 -14.83
CA SER A 298 7.89 20.47 -14.94
C SER A 298 7.35 21.25 -13.75
N PHE A 299 6.09 21.68 -13.83
CA PHE A 299 5.40 22.30 -12.70
C PHE A 299 4.01 21.72 -12.57
N THR A 300 3.48 21.73 -11.36
CA THR A 300 2.14 21.21 -11.06
C THR A 300 1.22 22.32 -10.60
N VAL A 301 -0.03 22.31 -11.04
CA VAL A 301 -1.05 23.29 -10.70
C VAL A 301 -2.30 22.58 -10.19
N GLU A 302 -2.81 23.02 -9.05
CA GLU A 302 -4.16 22.68 -8.59
C GLU A 302 -5.19 23.47 -9.42
N LEU A 303 -6.09 22.76 -10.10
CA LEU A 303 -7.12 23.36 -10.96
C LEU A 303 -8.34 23.80 -10.12
N ASP A 304 -8.51 23.19 -8.95
CA ASP A 304 -9.47 23.55 -7.91
C ASP A 304 -8.81 23.66 -6.53
N GLY A 305 -9.63 23.65 -5.46
CA GLY A 305 -9.15 23.79 -4.09
C GLY A 305 -8.43 25.12 -3.87
N CYS A 306 -7.15 25.04 -3.49
CA CYS A 306 -6.34 26.19 -3.12
C CYS A 306 -5.69 26.88 -4.32
N ARG A 307 -5.76 26.25 -5.51
CA ARG A 307 -5.10 26.73 -6.73
C ARG A 307 -3.64 27.06 -6.48
N ARG A 308 -2.87 26.10 -5.95
CA ARG A 308 -1.43 26.23 -5.78
C ARG A 308 -0.69 25.83 -7.04
N LEU A 309 0.42 26.52 -7.29
CA LEU A 309 1.46 26.11 -8.21
C LEU A 309 2.62 25.56 -7.39
N VAL A 310 3.07 24.35 -7.74
CA VAL A 310 4.27 23.72 -7.22
C VAL A 310 5.34 23.80 -8.31
N ASP A 311 6.40 24.55 -8.04
CA ASP A 311 7.51 24.73 -8.97
C ASP A 311 8.50 23.54 -8.91
N PRO A 312 9.51 23.46 -9.82
CA PRO A 312 10.51 22.38 -9.80
C PRO A 312 11.29 22.28 -8.48
N SER A 313 11.31 23.33 -7.66
CA SER A 313 11.93 23.35 -6.34
C SER A 313 10.99 22.90 -5.23
N LEU A 314 9.84 22.30 -5.59
CA LEU A 314 8.80 21.80 -4.69
C LEU A 314 8.18 22.89 -3.82
N ARG A 315 8.30 24.16 -4.23
CA ARG A 315 7.80 25.28 -3.45
C ARG A 315 6.43 25.70 -3.97
N ALA A 316 5.48 25.74 -3.03
CA ALA A 316 4.07 25.97 -3.30
C ALA A 316 3.71 27.46 -3.17
N VAL A 317 3.28 28.06 -4.28
CA VAL A 317 2.84 29.47 -4.36
C VAL A 317 1.41 29.55 -4.89
N PRO A 318 0.70 30.67 -4.70
CA PRO A 318 -0.59 30.87 -5.35
C PRO A 318 -0.45 30.80 -6.88
N ALA A 319 -1.26 29.95 -7.52
CA ALA A 319 -1.29 29.86 -8.97
C ALA A 319 -2.02 31.08 -9.55
N PRO A 320 -1.46 31.75 -10.57
CA PRO A 320 -2.18 32.78 -11.31
C PRO A 320 -3.50 32.24 -11.89
N PRO A 321 -4.64 32.94 -11.75
CA PRO A 321 -5.94 32.43 -12.21
C PRO A 321 -6.00 32.11 -13.71
N GLU A 322 -5.29 32.91 -14.51
CA GLU A 322 -5.19 32.73 -15.97
C GLU A 322 -4.44 31.44 -16.32
N LEU A 323 -3.39 31.10 -15.55
CA LEU A 323 -2.64 29.85 -15.73
C LEU A 323 -3.52 28.63 -15.48
N ALA A 324 -4.28 28.61 -14.38
CA ALA A 324 -5.19 27.50 -14.08
C ALA A 324 -6.25 27.32 -15.18
N THR A 325 -6.82 28.43 -15.66
CA THR A 325 -7.82 28.41 -16.75
C THR A 325 -7.23 27.86 -18.04
N LEU A 326 -5.99 28.24 -18.36
CA LEU A 326 -5.30 27.79 -19.57
C LEU A 326 -5.02 26.27 -19.54
N LEU A 327 -4.60 25.75 -18.39
CA LEU A 327 -4.34 24.31 -18.20
C LEU A 327 -5.62 23.45 -18.14
N GLU A 328 -6.75 24.04 -17.75
CA GLU A 328 -8.06 23.37 -17.87
C GLU A 328 -8.53 23.24 -19.32
N ALA A 329 -8.15 24.18 -20.20
CA ALA A 329 -8.68 24.28 -21.56
C ALA A 329 -7.90 23.48 -22.62
N GLY A 330 -6.59 23.23 -22.42
CA GLY A 330 -5.74 22.47 -23.36
C GLY A 330 -5.56 21.05 -22.91
#